data_AF-Q4JYX7-F1
#
_entry.id   AF-Q4JYX7-F1
#
_cell.length_a   1.000
_cell.length_b   1.000
_cell.length_c   1.000
_cell.angle_alpha   90.00
_cell.angle_beta   90.00
_cell.angle_gamma   90.00
#
_symmetry.space_group_name_H-M   'P 1'
#
loop_
_entity.id
_entity.type
_entity.pdbx_description
1 polymer ?
#
loop_
_entity_poly.entity_id
_entity_poly.type
_entity_poly.pdbx_seq_one_letter_code
_entity_poly.pdbx_strand_id
1 'polypeptide(L)'
;MERSRLIDVKIIVATHKEVKMPQDSSLYLPIHVGRDGKSDIGFIGDNTGDNISSLNPYYCELTGLYWAWKNLDYNYLGLVHYRRYFTNKSQGYNENINMDDVILSRSNVEILLEKSDIIVPKKRKYYIETLYSHYAHTLNGEHLDLARKIIEQNSSEYLSSFDKVMKQRSGYMFNMFIMKKELLDDYLPWLFSILDTMYEQMDLTDHTPFESRLFGRVSELLFNVWLCKKGITPKEVPFMYMERVDLFEKGKSFLMAKFFGKKYGQSF
;
A
#
# COMPACT_ATOMS: atom_id res chain seq x y z
N MET A 1 -34.77 -19.49 4.55
CA MET A 1 -33.97 -18.67 3.62
C MET A 1 -33.25 -17.62 4.44
N GLU A 2 -32.02 -17.90 4.88
CA GLU A 2 -31.14 -16.83 5.35
C GLU A 2 -30.95 -15.88 4.17
N ARG A 3 -31.37 -14.62 4.33
CA ARG A 3 -30.89 -13.55 3.46
C ARG A 3 -29.37 -13.59 3.60
N SER A 4 -28.68 -14.02 2.54
CA SER A 4 -27.25 -13.77 2.36
C SER A 4 -27.01 -12.32 2.81
N ARG A 5 -26.31 -12.13 3.92
CA ARG A 5 -25.88 -10.78 4.31
C ARG A 5 -24.99 -10.33 3.17
N LEU A 6 -25.45 -9.35 2.40
CA LEU A 6 -24.62 -8.65 1.42
C LEU A 6 -23.32 -8.26 2.13
N ILE A 7 -22.19 -8.78 1.64
CA ILE A 7 -20.88 -8.47 2.20
C ILE A 7 -20.60 -7.00 1.85
N ASP A 8 -20.45 -6.15 2.86
CA ASP A 8 -20.10 -4.75 2.62
C ASP A 8 -18.60 -4.62 2.35
N VAL A 9 -18.27 -4.29 1.11
CA VAL A 9 -16.89 -4.10 0.64
C VAL A 9 -16.71 -2.67 0.19
N LYS A 10 -15.70 -2.00 0.75
CA LYS A 10 -15.29 -0.65 0.37
C LYS A 10 -13.83 -0.67 -0.05
N ILE A 11 -13.54 -0.18 -1.24
CA ILE A 11 -12.18 -0.05 -1.76
C ILE A 11 -11.90 1.44 -1.88
N ILE A 12 -11.07 1.98 -0.99
CA ILE A 12 -10.67 3.37 -1.10
C ILE A 12 -9.67 3.55 -2.25
N VAL A 13 -9.89 4.60 -3.04
CA VAL A 13 -9.00 5.05 -4.10
C VAL A 13 -8.26 6.27 -3.59
N ALA A 14 -7.03 6.07 -3.10
CA ALA A 14 -6.22 7.17 -2.58
C ALA A 14 -5.76 8.09 -3.73
N THR A 15 -6.17 9.36 -3.66
CA THR A 15 -5.86 10.38 -4.66
C THR A 15 -5.50 11.74 -4.04
N HIS A 16 -4.73 12.54 -4.76
CA HIS A 16 -4.36 13.92 -4.39
C HIS A 16 -4.68 14.92 -5.51
N LYS A 17 -5.37 14.46 -6.57
CA LYS A 17 -5.77 15.27 -7.72
C LYS A 17 -7.06 14.72 -8.32
N GLU A 18 -7.75 15.55 -9.09
CA GLU A 18 -8.93 15.13 -9.83
C GLU A 18 -8.53 14.14 -10.93
N VAL A 19 -9.18 12.97 -10.93
CA VAL A 19 -9.00 11.92 -11.95
C VAL A 19 -10.32 11.20 -12.18
N LYS A 20 -10.43 10.53 -13.33
CA LYS A 20 -11.56 9.64 -13.61
C LYS A 20 -11.59 8.51 -12.59
N MET A 21 -12.74 8.35 -11.94
CA MET A 21 -13.01 7.27 -10.98
C MET A 21 -13.81 6.13 -11.61
N PRO A 22 -13.75 4.92 -11.04
CA PRO A 22 -14.67 3.84 -11.40
C PRO A 22 -16.14 4.25 -11.27
N GLN A 23 -17.00 3.70 -12.11
CA GLN A 23 -18.43 3.99 -12.10
C GLN A 23 -19.15 3.43 -10.87
N ASP A 24 -18.70 2.29 -10.34
CA ASP A 24 -19.27 1.72 -9.12
C ASP A 24 -18.76 2.47 -7.89
N SER A 25 -19.39 3.62 -7.60
CA SER A 25 -19.10 4.46 -6.44
C SER A 25 -19.49 3.84 -5.11
N SER A 26 -20.23 2.72 -5.12
CA SER A 26 -20.56 1.96 -3.91
C SER A 26 -19.42 1.04 -3.48
N LEU A 27 -18.59 0.62 -4.44
CA LEU A 27 -17.42 -0.24 -4.22
C LEU A 27 -16.14 0.59 -4.14
N TYR A 28 -15.95 1.52 -5.08
CA TYR A 28 -14.75 2.35 -5.18
C TYR A 28 -15.01 3.75 -4.63
N LEU A 29 -14.42 4.04 -3.48
CA LEU A 29 -14.60 5.31 -2.78
C LEU A 29 -13.36 6.20 -2.94
N PRO A 30 -13.41 7.27 -3.74
CA PRO A 30 -12.28 8.18 -3.84
C PRO A 30 -12.06 8.95 -2.54
N ILE A 31 -10.82 8.92 -2.04
CA ILE A 31 -10.40 9.66 -0.85
C ILE A 31 -9.29 10.63 -1.25
N HIS A 32 -9.52 11.92 -1.01
CA HIS A 32 -8.50 12.96 -1.11
C HIS A 32 -7.55 12.81 0.09
N VAL A 33 -6.39 12.21 -0.15
CA VAL A 33 -5.38 11.98 0.89
C VAL A 33 -4.52 13.22 1.14
N GLY A 34 -4.19 13.46 2.40
CA GLY A 34 -3.54 14.69 2.83
C GLY A 34 -4.36 15.92 2.48
N ARG A 35 -5.69 15.83 2.68
CA ARG A 35 -6.63 16.93 2.47
C ARG A 35 -6.30 18.14 3.35
N ASP A 36 -5.73 17.88 4.53
CA ASP A 36 -5.39 18.92 5.50
C ASP A 36 -4.52 20.02 4.87
N GLY A 37 -4.95 21.27 5.01
CA GLY A 37 -4.30 22.44 4.41
C GLY A 37 -4.38 22.56 2.88
N LYS A 38 -5.14 21.73 2.16
CA LYS A 38 -5.28 21.79 0.68
C LYS A 38 -6.65 22.32 0.23
N SER A 39 -6.78 22.63 -1.06
CA SER A 39 -8.07 22.98 -1.71
C SER A 39 -8.90 21.76 -2.08
N ASP A 40 -10.23 21.89 -1.99
CA ASP A 40 -11.14 20.77 -2.28
C ASP A 40 -11.12 20.41 -3.76
N ILE A 41 -11.09 19.11 -4.03
CA ILE A 41 -11.10 18.53 -5.38
C ILE A 41 -12.40 17.75 -5.65
N GLY A 42 -13.40 17.86 -4.76
CA GLY A 42 -14.71 17.23 -4.93
C GLY A 42 -14.80 15.79 -4.44
N PHE A 43 -13.76 15.29 -3.76
CA PHE A 43 -13.76 13.96 -3.13
C PHE A 43 -13.73 14.08 -1.60
N ILE A 44 -14.20 13.04 -0.92
CA ILE A 44 -14.16 12.97 0.54
C ILE A 44 -12.71 13.10 1.01
N GLY A 45 -12.45 14.03 1.92
CA GLY A 45 -11.13 14.27 2.50
C GLY A 45 -10.82 13.32 3.65
N ASP A 46 -9.55 12.91 3.76
CA ASP A 46 -9.05 12.13 4.90
C ASP A 46 -8.80 12.98 6.17
N ASN A 47 -9.27 14.22 6.23
CA ASN A 47 -9.03 15.19 7.32
C ASN A 47 -10.26 15.44 8.23
N THR A 48 -11.16 14.46 8.30
CA THR A 48 -12.39 14.54 9.11
C THR A 48 -12.44 13.40 10.12
N GLY A 49 -13.20 13.54 11.21
CA GLY A 49 -13.27 12.49 12.24
C GLY A 49 -11.90 12.16 12.83
N ASP A 50 -11.67 10.89 13.17
CA ASP A 50 -10.36 10.41 13.63
C ASP A 50 -9.42 10.23 12.43
N ASN A 51 -8.31 10.98 12.41
CA ASN A 51 -7.48 11.09 11.23
C ASN A 51 -6.02 11.50 11.50
N ILE A 52 -5.18 11.24 10.49
CA ILE A 52 -3.77 11.62 10.44
C ILE A 52 -3.43 12.32 9.12
N SER A 53 -4.37 13.10 8.56
CA SER A 53 -4.23 13.71 7.23
C SER A 53 -2.98 14.58 7.09
N SER A 54 -2.63 15.32 8.15
CA SER A 54 -1.43 16.16 8.21
C SER A 54 -0.12 15.37 8.04
N LEU A 55 -0.12 14.06 8.32
CA LEU A 55 1.04 13.18 8.16
C LEU A 55 1.19 12.62 6.74
N ASN A 56 0.33 12.99 5.79
CA ASN A 56 0.37 12.51 4.41
C ASN A 56 1.72 12.71 3.68
N PRO A 57 2.47 13.81 3.90
CA PRO A 57 3.82 13.95 3.33
C PRO A 57 4.77 12.79 3.69
N TYR A 58 4.50 12.11 4.81
CA TYR A 58 5.32 11.03 5.36
C TYR A 58 4.68 9.65 5.14
N TYR A 59 3.40 9.51 5.52
CA TYR A 59 2.64 8.26 5.52
C TYR A 59 1.98 7.95 4.17
N CYS A 60 1.96 8.92 3.26
CA CYS A 60 1.40 8.77 1.92
C CYS A 60 -0.05 8.23 1.97
N GLU A 61 -0.38 7.23 1.16
CA GLU A 61 -1.73 6.66 1.05
C GLU A 61 -2.23 5.98 2.34
N LEU A 62 -1.35 5.75 3.33
CA LEU A 62 -1.77 5.22 4.64
C LEU A 62 -2.67 6.17 5.42
N THR A 63 -2.62 7.49 5.17
CA THR A 63 -3.51 8.45 5.84
C THR A 63 -4.97 8.23 5.44
N GLY A 64 -5.21 7.97 4.14
CA GLY A 64 -6.53 7.58 3.65
C GLY A 64 -7.00 6.24 4.21
N LEU A 65 -6.09 5.26 4.33
CA LEU A 65 -6.39 3.96 4.93
C LEU A 65 -6.74 4.08 6.42
N TYR A 66 -5.99 4.87 7.17
CA TYR A 66 -6.27 5.16 8.58
C TYR A 66 -7.64 5.79 8.73
N TRP A 67 -7.92 6.84 7.95
CA TRP A 67 -9.21 7.51 7.97
C TRP A 67 -10.34 6.54 7.66
N ALA A 68 -10.19 5.71 6.63
CA ALA A 68 -11.21 4.73 6.26
C ALA A 68 -11.43 3.67 7.36
N TRP A 69 -10.35 3.21 8.00
CA TRP A 69 -10.40 2.26 9.11
C TRP A 69 -11.18 2.81 10.31
N LYS A 70 -11.01 4.09 10.63
CA LYS A 70 -11.63 4.71 11.81
C LYS A 70 -13.06 5.19 11.57
N ASN A 71 -13.38 5.62 10.35
CA ASN A 71 -14.60 6.39 10.09
C ASN A 71 -15.65 5.65 9.23
N LEU A 72 -15.28 4.54 8.57
CA LEU A 72 -16.23 3.78 7.75
C LEU A 72 -16.71 2.51 8.44
N ASP A 73 -17.99 2.17 8.26
CA ASP A 73 -18.47 0.81 8.48
C ASP A 73 -18.21 -0.06 7.24
N TYR A 74 -17.82 -1.31 7.44
CA TYR A 74 -17.50 -2.27 6.37
C TYR A 74 -17.29 -3.69 6.92
N ASN A 75 -17.39 -4.69 6.06
CA ASN A 75 -16.90 -6.06 6.33
C ASN A 75 -15.50 -6.28 5.75
N TYR A 76 -15.23 -5.67 4.58
CA TYR A 76 -13.92 -5.66 3.94
C TYR A 76 -13.56 -4.24 3.52
N LEU A 77 -12.32 -3.85 3.81
CA LEU A 77 -11.75 -2.58 3.38
C LEU A 77 -10.55 -2.86 2.49
N GLY A 78 -10.49 -2.16 1.36
CA GLY A 78 -9.37 -2.22 0.43
C GLY A 78 -8.75 -0.86 0.19
N LEU A 79 -7.48 -0.87 -0.21
CA LEU A 79 -6.74 0.31 -0.63
C LEU A 79 -6.21 0.05 -2.05
N VAL A 80 -6.53 0.97 -2.96
CA VAL A 80 -5.90 1.09 -4.27
C VAL A 80 -5.42 2.53 -4.47
N HIS A 81 -4.52 2.72 -5.42
CA HIS A 81 -4.04 4.06 -5.75
C HIS A 81 -4.82 4.59 -6.95
N TYR A 82 -4.97 5.91 -7.07
CA TYR A 82 -5.71 6.55 -8.17
C TYR A 82 -5.28 6.12 -9.59
N ARG A 83 -4.05 5.62 -9.73
CA ARG A 83 -3.44 5.15 -10.98
C ARG A 83 -3.10 3.65 -11.00
N ARG A 84 -3.43 2.87 -9.97
CA ARG A 84 -3.11 1.43 -9.89
C ARG A 84 -4.30 0.68 -9.31
N TYR A 85 -4.91 -0.21 -10.09
CA TYR A 85 -6.10 -0.96 -9.70
C TYR A 85 -5.90 -2.46 -9.89
N PHE A 86 -6.59 -3.26 -9.07
CA PHE A 86 -6.72 -4.69 -9.29
C PHE A 86 -7.53 -4.98 -10.55
N THR A 87 -7.11 -5.99 -11.32
CA THR A 87 -7.74 -6.32 -12.61
C THR A 87 -8.02 -7.81 -12.72
N ASN A 88 -9.00 -8.16 -13.57
CA ASN A 88 -9.37 -9.55 -13.85
C ASN A 88 -8.26 -10.34 -14.57
N LYS A 89 -7.50 -9.65 -15.42
CA LYS A 89 -6.43 -10.23 -16.24
C LYS A 89 -5.19 -9.34 -16.26
N SER A 90 -4.05 -9.98 -16.48
CA SER A 90 -2.78 -9.28 -16.70
C SER A 90 -2.77 -8.72 -18.11
N GLN A 91 -2.74 -7.40 -18.24
CA GLN A 91 -2.60 -6.72 -19.54
C GLN A 91 -1.92 -5.35 -19.34
N GLY A 92 -1.32 -4.82 -20.41
CA GLY A 92 -0.68 -3.51 -20.40
C GLY A 92 -1.69 -2.36 -20.55
N TYR A 93 -1.25 -1.15 -20.20
CA TYR A 93 -2.02 0.07 -20.45
C TYR A 93 -2.10 0.37 -21.96
N ASN A 94 -3.27 0.84 -22.40
CA ASN A 94 -3.54 1.39 -23.72
C ASN A 94 -4.48 2.59 -23.54
N GLU A 95 -4.30 3.65 -24.33
CA GLU A 95 -5.08 4.89 -24.22
C GLU A 95 -6.58 4.69 -24.45
N ASN A 96 -6.97 3.65 -25.20
CA ASN A 96 -8.37 3.33 -25.46
C ASN A 96 -8.99 2.39 -24.41
N ILE A 97 -8.29 2.08 -23.31
CA ILE A 97 -8.85 1.23 -22.24
C ILE A 97 -9.94 1.98 -21.50
N ASN A 98 -11.10 1.33 -21.38
CA ASN A 98 -12.11 1.70 -20.39
C ASN A 98 -11.78 1.04 -19.05
N MET A 99 -11.68 1.85 -17.99
CA MET A 99 -11.29 1.40 -16.65
C MET A 99 -12.25 0.33 -16.11
N ASP A 100 -13.56 0.55 -16.23
CA ASP A 100 -14.58 -0.33 -15.68
C ASP A 100 -14.61 -1.73 -16.34
N ASP A 101 -14.11 -1.85 -17.57
CA ASP A 101 -14.03 -3.13 -18.28
C ASP A 101 -12.84 -4.00 -17.81
N VAL A 102 -11.89 -3.41 -17.07
CA VAL A 102 -10.62 -4.07 -16.74
C VAL A 102 -10.41 -4.26 -15.25
N ILE A 103 -10.90 -3.35 -14.41
CA ILE A 103 -10.78 -3.46 -12.95
C ILE A 103 -11.67 -4.57 -12.39
N LEU A 104 -11.43 -4.98 -11.15
CA LEU A 104 -12.32 -5.93 -10.48
C LEU A 104 -13.70 -5.28 -10.24
N SER A 105 -14.74 -5.88 -10.81
CA SER A 105 -16.11 -5.52 -10.47
C SER A 105 -16.48 -6.06 -9.08
N ARG A 106 -17.59 -5.57 -8.51
CA ARG A 106 -18.15 -6.08 -7.24
C ARG A 106 -18.28 -7.60 -7.23
N SER A 107 -18.85 -8.18 -8.28
CA SER A 107 -19.02 -9.63 -8.38
C SER A 107 -17.69 -10.38 -8.43
N ASN A 108 -16.66 -9.82 -9.08
CA ASN A 108 -15.32 -10.42 -9.06
C ASN A 108 -14.71 -10.40 -7.66
N VAL A 109 -14.86 -9.28 -6.94
CA VAL A 109 -14.36 -9.15 -5.56
C VAL A 109 -15.07 -10.13 -4.64
N GLU A 110 -16.40 -10.21 -4.68
CA GLU A 110 -17.19 -11.12 -3.86
C GLU A 110 -16.78 -12.60 -4.07
N ILE A 111 -16.65 -13.04 -5.33
CA ILE A 111 -16.18 -14.41 -5.67
C ILE A 111 -14.77 -14.70 -5.13
N LEU A 112 -13.89 -13.70 -5.12
CA LEU A 112 -12.54 -13.86 -4.58
C LEU A 112 -12.55 -13.93 -3.05
N LEU A 113 -13.40 -13.14 -2.40
CA LEU A 113 -13.54 -13.07 -0.95
C LEU A 113 -14.23 -14.31 -0.35
N GLU A 114 -15.07 -15.02 -1.12
CA GLU A 114 -15.58 -16.35 -0.74
C GLU A 114 -14.46 -17.37 -0.46
N LYS A 115 -13.27 -17.17 -1.02
CA LYS A 115 -12.16 -18.11 -0.98
C LYS A 115 -10.94 -17.60 -0.23
N SER A 116 -10.93 -16.34 0.19
CA SER A 116 -9.78 -15.71 0.85
C SER A 116 -10.17 -14.45 1.60
N ASP A 117 -9.63 -14.27 2.79
CA ASP A 117 -9.87 -13.06 3.59
C ASP A 117 -9.04 -11.85 3.15
N ILE A 118 -8.06 -12.05 2.25
CA ILE A 118 -7.18 -10.99 1.76
C ILE A 118 -6.89 -11.17 0.27
N ILE A 119 -7.15 -10.13 -0.53
CA ILE A 119 -6.75 -10.02 -1.93
C ILE A 119 -5.58 -9.04 -2.02
N VAL A 120 -4.53 -9.37 -2.75
CA VAL A 120 -3.30 -8.58 -2.91
C VAL A 120 -2.82 -8.60 -4.36
N PRO A 121 -1.98 -7.65 -4.81
CA PRO A 121 -1.39 -7.74 -6.13
C PRO A 121 -0.39 -8.91 -6.17
N LYS A 122 -0.11 -9.43 -7.38
CA LYS A 122 0.97 -10.41 -7.57
C LYS A 122 2.30 -9.92 -6.99
N LYS A 123 3.08 -10.84 -6.42
CA LYS A 123 4.42 -10.53 -5.90
C LYS A 123 5.32 -9.95 -6.98
N ARG A 124 6.12 -8.96 -6.57
CA ARG A 124 7.28 -8.52 -7.33
C ARG A 124 8.43 -9.48 -7.06
N LYS A 125 9.12 -9.92 -8.12
CA LYS A 125 10.32 -10.78 -8.03
C LYS A 125 11.58 -9.95 -8.26
N TYR A 126 12.57 -10.15 -7.41
CA TYR A 126 13.90 -9.55 -7.45
C TYR A 126 14.95 -10.64 -7.67
N TYR A 127 15.44 -10.77 -8.90
CA TYR A 127 16.31 -11.90 -9.28
C TYR A 127 17.72 -11.81 -8.70
N ILE A 128 18.22 -10.60 -8.48
CA ILE A 128 19.61 -10.32 -8.08
C ILE A 128 19.71 -9.62 -6.72
N GLU A 129 18.60 -9.52 -5.98
CA GLU A 129 18.49 -8.78 -4.72
C GLU A 129 17.49 -9.42 -3.77
N THR A 130 17.75 -9.32 -2.47
CA THR A 130 16.73 -9.49 -1.45
C THR A 130 15.91 -8.22 -1.29
N LEU A 131 14.75 -8.31 -0.62
CA LEU A 131 13.91 -7.16 -0.29
C LEU A 131 14.72 -6.08 0.45
N TYR A 132 15.54 -6.48 1.43
CA TYR A 132 16.41 -5.54 2.15
C TYR A 132 17.44 -4.90 1.23
N SER A 133 18.22 -5.68 0.47
CA SER A 133 19.27 -5.10 -0.39
C SER A 133 18.68 -4.19 -1.46
N HIS A 134 17.48 -4.52 -1.98
CA HIS A 134 16.80 -3.67 -2.94
C HIS A 134 16.42 -2.32 -2.33
N TYR A 135 15.81 -2.33 -1.15
CA TYR A 135 15.46 -1.12 -0.43
C TYR A 135 16.72 -0.30 -0.10
N ALA A 136 17.74 -0.94 0.48
CA ALA A 136 18.99 -0.29 0.87
C ALA A 136 19.81 0.24 -0.33
N HIS A 137 19.67 -0.30 -1.54
CA HIS A 137 20.32 0.29 -2.72
C HIS A 137 19.52 1.47 -3.28
N THR A 138 18.19 1.41 -3.23
CA THR A 138 17.32 2.44 -3.82
C THR A 138 17.05 3.62 -2.88
N LEU A 139 17.10 3.39 -1.57
CA LEU A 139 16.76 4.30 -0.46
C LEU A 139 17.78 4.17 0.68
N ASN A 140 17.54 4.79 1.84
CA ASN A 140 18.38 4.59 3.02
C ASN A 140 17.99 3.31 3.78
N GLY A 141 18.91 2.33 3.87
CA GLY A 141 18.69 1.06 4.56
C GLY A 141 18.43 1.20 6.06
N GLU A 142 18.94 2.26 6.68
CA GLU A 142 18.77 2.53 8.12
C GLU A 142 17.30 2.64 8.54
N HIS A 143 16.40 2.97 7.61
CA HIS A 143 14.96 2.95 7.86
C HIS A 143 14.48 1.54 8.27
N LEU A 144 14.98 0.50 7.61
CA LEU A 144 14.63 -0.88 7.92
C LEU A 144 15.37 -1.38 9.17
N ASP A 145 16.58 -0.90 9.42
CA ASP A 145 17.31 -1.22 10.65
C ASP A 145 16.61 -0.65 11.88
N LEU A 146 16.10 0.59 11.78
CA LEU A 146 15.30 1.22 12.83
C LEU A 146 13.98 0.46 13.04
N ALA A 147 13.27 0.13 11.97
CA ALA A 147 12.05 -0.67 12.06
C ALA A 147 12.30 -2.03 12.75
N ARG A 148 13.42 -2.70 12.41
CA ARG A 148 13.83 -3.95 13.05
C ARG A 148 14.08 -3.78 14.55
N LYS A 149 14.79 -2.72 14.94
CA LYS A 149 15.08 -2.40 16.35
C LYS A 149 13.79 -2.13 17.15
N ILE A 150 12.86 -1.37 16.58
CA ILE A 150 11.56 -1.12 17.20
C ILE A 150 10.76 -2.42 17.34
N ILE A 151 10.77 -3.28 16.32
CA ILE A 151 10.13 -4.61 16.41
C ILE A 151 10.76 -5.45 17.52
N GLU A 152 12.08 -5.48 17.64
CA GLU A 152 12.78 -6.21 18.70
C GLU A 152 12.36 -5.74 20.10
N GLN A 153 12.15 -4.43 20.28
CA GLN A 153 11.78 -3.82 21.56
C GLN A 153 10.29 -3.99 21.89
N ASN A 154 9.41 -3.75 20.91
CA ASN A 154 7.98 -3.55 21.14
C ASN A 154 7.11 -4.73 20.68
N SER A 155 7.61 -5.59 19.80
CA SER A 155 6.88 -6.72 19.22
C SER A 155 7.83 -7.86 18.83
N SER A 156 8.67 -8.29 19.79
CA SER A 156 9.80 -9.21 19.56
C SER A 156 9.39 -10.52 18.87
N GLU A 157 8.13 -10.93 19.00
CA GLU A 157 7.56 -12.10 18.35
C GLU A 157 7.50 -11.99 16.81
N TYR A 158 7.62 -10.79 16.23
CA TYR A 158 7.72 -10.56 14.78
C TYR A 158 9.16 -10.56 14.27
N LEU A 159 10.17 -10.52 15.13
CA LEU A 159 11.58 -10.33 14.74
C LEU A 159 12.07 -11.42 13.76
N SER A 160 11.75 -12.69 14.05
CA SER A 160 12.11 -13.81 13.17
C SER A 160 11.43 -13.73 11.79
N SER A 161 10.19 -13.21 11.75
CA SER A 161 9.45 -13.00 10.50
C SER A 161 10.03 -11.84 9.71
N PHE A 162 10.45 -10.77 10.39
CA PHE A 162 11.16 -9.65 9.80
C PHE A 162 12.45 -10.12 9.11
N ASP A 163 13.32 -10.80 9.86
CA ASP A 163 14.61 -11.28 9.35
C ASP A 163 14.44 -12.26 8.18
N LYS A 164 13.41 -13.11 8.22
CA LYS A 164 13.06 -14.01 7.12
C LYS A 164 12.63 -13.24 5.88
N VAL A 165 11.72 -12.27 6.01
CA VAL A 165 11.19 -11.48 4.90
C VAL A 165 12.28 -10.62 4.26
N MET A 166 13.14 -9.98 5.05
CA MET A 166 14.25 -9.16 4.54
C MET A 166 15.24 -9.92 3.65
N LYS A 167 15.35 -11.25 3.83
CA LYS A 167 16.18 -12.15 3.02
C LYS A 167 15.46 -12.71 1.79
N GLN A 168 14.15 -12.50 1.65
CA GLN A 168 13.39 -12.99 0.48
C GLN A 168 13.73 -12.21 -0.78
N ARG A 169 13.53 -12.86 -1.93
CA ARG A 169 13.72 -12.31 -3.27
C ARG A 169 12.40 -11.95 -3.96
N SER A 170 11.30 -11.92 -3.21
CA SER A 170 10.00 -11.53 -3.73
C SER A 170 9.07 -11.12 -2.60
N GLY A 171 8.18 -10.17 -2.83
CA GLY A 171 7.20 -9.72 -1.86
C GLY A 171 6.08 -8.90 -2.49
N TYR A 172 5.08 -8.55 -1.69
CA TYR A 172 4.02 -7.62 -2.05
C TYR A 172 4.54 -6.19 -1.85
N MET A 173 4.93 -5.54 -2.93
CA MET A 173 5.64 -4.24 -2.89
C MET A 173 4.70 -3.06 -3.15
N PHE A 174 3.51 -3.13 -2.56
CA PHE A 174 2.49 -2.07 -2.60
C PHE A 174 1.66 -2.14 -1.32
N ASN A 175 1.23 -0.99 -0.83
CA ASN A 175 0.18 -0.88 0.19
C ASN A 175 -1.21 -1.09 -0.43
N MET A 176 -1.37 -2.07 -1.32
CA MET A 176 -2.64 -2.36 -2.00
C MET A 176 -3.16 -3.73 -1.56
N PHE A 177 -4.40 -3.76 -1.08
CA PHE A 177 -5.09 -5.00 -0.71
C PHE A 177 -6.60 -4.78 -0.70
N ILE A 178 -7.37 -5.86 -0.54
CA ILE A 178 -8.75 -5.87 -0.05
C ILE A 178 -8.76 -6.88 1.10
N MET A 179 -9.13 -6.47 2.31
CA MET A 179 -8.88 -7.24 3.52
C MET A 179 -10.09 -7.24 4.45
N LYS A 180 -10.36 -8.40 5.06
CA LYS A 180 -11.41 -8.55 6.07
C LYS A 180 -11.15 -7.65 7.28
N LYS A 181 -12.20 -7.06 7.85
CA LYS A 181 -12.12 -6.12 8.98
C LYS A 181 -11.30 -6.64 10.16
N GLU A 182 -11.54 -7.87 10.61
CA GLU A 182 -10.83 -8.50 11.73
C GLU A 182 -9.31 -8.56 11.51
N LEU A 183 -8.87 -8.72 10.26
CA LEU A 183 -7.46 -8.76 9.91
C LEU A 183 -6.83 -7.36 9.86
N LEU A 184 -7.61 -6.34 9.47
CA LEU A 184 -7.18 -4.95 9.54
C LEU A 184 -7.09 -4.45 10.98
N ASP A 185 -8.04 -4.84 11.83
CA ASP A 185 -8.05 -4.49 13.25
C ASP A 185 -6.88 -5.15 14.01
N ASP A 186 -6.28 -6.20 13.46
CA ASP A 186 -5.02 -6.79 13.95
C ASP A 186 -3.78 -6.14 13.30
N TYR A 187 -3.80 -5.92 11.99
CA TYR A 187 -2.65 -5.42 11.22
C TYR A 187 -2.34 -3.94 11.49
N LEU A 188 -3.35 -3.06 11.43
CA LEU A 188 -3.12 -1.61 11.44
C LEU A 188 -2.58 -1.12 12.78
N PRO A 189 -3.09 -1.55 13.96
CA PRO A 189 -2.48 -1.16 15.23
C PRO A 189 -1.00 -1.57 15.32
N TRP A 190 -0.65 -2.78 14.86
CA TRP A 190 0.74 -3.24 14.83
C TRP A 190 1.58 -2.37 13.89
N LEU A 191 1.10 -2.11 12.67
CA LEU A 191 1.80 -1.29 11.69
C LEU A 191 2.04 0.14 12.21
N PHE A 192 0.99 0.83 12.64
CA PHE A 192 1.06 2.23 13.07
C PHE A 192 1.93 2.39 14.32
N SER A 193 1.86 1.46 15.29
CA SER A 193 2.75 1.55 16.46
C SER A 193 4.25 1.55 16.08
N ILE A 194 4.65 0.79 15.05
CA ILE A 194 6.03 0.80 14.55
C ILE A 194 6.33 2.10 13.82
N LEU A 195 5.47 2.51 12.88
CA LEU A 195 5.70 3.70 12.06
C LEU A 195 5.71 4.99 12.91
N ASP A 196 4.81 5.11 13.87
CA ASP A 196 4.71 6.26 14.78
C ASP A 196 5.97 6.34 15.65
N THR A 197 6.44 5.21 16.18
CA THR A 197 7.72 5.15 16.92
C THR A 197 8.91 5.54 16.04
N MET A 198 8.92 5.13 14.75
CA MET A 198 9.96 5.58 13.82
C MET A 198 9.87 7.10 13.60
N TYR A 199 8.67 7.63 13.43
CA TYR A 199 8.43 9.05 13.16
C TYR A 199 8.91 9.93 14.33
N GLU A 200 8.73 9.46 15.57
CA GLU A 200 9.22 10.14 16.77
C GLU A 200 10.75 10.08 16.93
N GLN A 201 11.42 9.05 16.41
CA GLN A 201 12.87 8.85 16.58
C GLN A 201 13.72 9.43 15.44
N MET A 202 13.11 9.85 14.33
CA MET A 202 13.83 10.31 13.14
C MET A 202 13.80 11.83 13.02
N ASP A 203 14.98 12.43 12.76
CA ASP A 203 15.07 13.81 12.30
C ASP A 203 14.82 13.87 10.78
N LEU A 204 13.76 14.58 10.40
CA LEU A 204 13.30 14.71 9.02
C LEU A 204 13.57 16.11 8.44
N THR A 205 14.27 16.97 9.16
CA THR A 205 14.44 18.40 8.82
C THR A 205 15.04 18.61 7.43
N ASP A 206 16.05 17.81 7.06
CA ASP A 206 16.77 17.93 5.79
C ASP A 206 16.22 16.99 4.69
N HIS A 207 15.11 16.30 4.92
CA HIS A 207 14.57 15.36 3.94
C HIS A 207 13.88 16.11 2.79
N THR A 208 14.18 15.70 1.55
CA THR A 208 13.38 16.11 0.40
C THR A 208 11.97 15.53 0.48
N PRO A 209 10.96 16.10 -0.23
CA PRO A 209 9.62 15.52 -0.28
C PRO A 209 9.59 14.07 -0.79
N PHE A 210 10.59 13.65 -1.57
CA PHE A 210 10.72 12.25 -1.97
C PHE A 210 11.21 11.38 -0.81
N GLU A 211 12.21 11.82 -0.05
CA GLU A 211 12.77 11.06 1.08
C GLU A 211 11.78 10.94 2.23
N SER A 212 11.04 12.01 2.55
CA SER A 212 10.06 12.06 3.64
C SER A 212 9.00 10.95 3.55
N ARG A 213 8.71 10.43 2.35
CA ARG A 213 7.75 9.34 2.09
C ARG A 213 8.19 7.96 2.62
N LEU A 214 9.28 7.88 3.39
CA LEU A 214 9.88 6.63 3.83
C LEU A 214 8.90 5.72 4.60
N PHE A 215 8.01 6.28 5.43
CA PHE A 215 7.09 5.49 6.27
C PHE A 215 6.13 4.66 5.41
N GLY A 216 5.56 5.28 4.36
CA GLY A 216 4.74 4.58 3.38
C GLY A 216 5.53 3.53 2.56
N ARG A 217 6.85 3.63 2.47
CA ARG A 217 7.68 2.59 1.81
C ARG A 217 8.04 1.47 2.76
N VAL A 218 8.38 1.78 4.00
CA VAL A 218 8.65 0.80 5.06
C VAL A 218 7.41 -0.05 5.30
N SER A 219 6.21 0.54 5.26
CA SER A 219 4.95 -0.19 5.44
C SER A 219 4.73 -1.30 4.39
N GLU A 220 5.19 -1.11 3.15
CA GLU A 220 5.08 -2.15 2.11
C GLU A 220 5.86 -3.42 2.52
N LEU A 221 7.02 -3.24 3.15
CA LEU A 221 7.85 -4.33 3.65
C LEU A 221 7.24 -4.93 4.92
N LEU A 222 6.77 -4.09 5.85
CA LEU A 222 6.14 -4.54 7.09
C LEU A 222 4.85 -5.33 6.84
N PHE A 223 4.10 -5.03 5.77
CA PHE A 223 2.96 -5.85 5.38
C PHE A 223 3.34 -7.31 5.12
N ASN A 224 4.47 -7.55 4.45
CA ASN A 224 4.98 -8.90 4.21
C ASN A 224 5.42 -9.58 5.52
N VAL A 225 5.98 -8.82 6.46
CA VAL A 225 6.37 -9.31 7.79
C VAL A 225 5.15 -9.78 8.57
N TRP A 226 4.07 -8.99 8.54
CA TRP A 226 2.81 -9.35 9.20
C TRP A 226 2.19 -10.61 8.61
N LEU A 227 2.08 -10.71 7.28
CA LEU A 227 1.60 -11.92 6.61
C LEU A 227 2.44 -13.15 6.97
N CYS A 228 3.77 -13.00 6.98
CA CYS A 228 4.68 -14.08 7.34
C CYS A 228 4.48 -14.54 8.80
N LYS A 229 4.33 -13.61 9.74
CA LYS A 229 4.10 -13.91 11.15
C LYS A 229 2.77 -14.64 11.36
N LYS A 230 1.72 -14.21 10.67
CA LYS A 230 0.38 -14.79 10.80
C LYS A 230 0.22 -16.10 10.00
N GLY A 231 1.18 -16.47 9.16
CA GLY A 231 1.08 -17.65 8.30
C GLY A 231 -0.01 -17.51 7.24
N ILE A 232 -0.40 -16.28 6.89
CA ILE A 232 -1.50 -16.03 5.95
C ILE A 232 -0.99 -16.09 4.52
N THR A 233 -1.69 -16.85 3.67
CA THR A 233 -1.48 -16.86 2.23
C THR A 233 -2.61 -16.08 1.55
N PRO A 234 -2.37 -14.84 1.12
CA PRO A 234 -3.41 -14.03 0.49
C PRO A 234 -3.67 -14.48 -0.95
N LYS A 235 -4.83 -14.11 -1.49
CA LYS A 235 -5.18 -14.31 -2.89
C LYS A 235 -4.51 -13.28 -3.78
N GLU A 236 -3.58 -13.72 -4.61
CA GLU A 236 -2.94 -12.84 -5.60
C GLU A 236 -3.85 -12.60 -6.81
N VAL A 237 -3.95 -11.33 -7.23
CA VAL A 237 -4.60 -10.90 -8.47
C VAL A 237 -3.68 -10.03 -9.32
N PRO A 238 -3.89 -9.97 -10.64
CA PRO A 238 -3.25 -8.95 -11.47
C PRO A 238 -3.62 -7.54 -11.01
N PHE A 239 -2.74 -6.58 -11.34
CA PHE A 239 -3.02 -5.17 -11.22
C PHE A 239 -2.52 -4.46 -12.49
N MET A 240 -3.02 -3.25 -12.75
CA MET A 240 -2.62 -2.44 -13.89
C MET A 240 -2.35 -0.99 -13.47
N TYR A 241 -1.38 -0.35 -14.13
CA TYR A 241 -1.24 1.11 -14.14
C TYR A 241 -2.23 1.74 -15.12
N MET A 242 -3.03 2.70 -14.66
CA MET A 242 -3.99 3.45 -15.50
C MET A 242 -3.35 4.65 -16.21
N GLU A 243 -2.03 4.60 -16.37
CA GLU A 243 -1.21 5.60 -17.07
C GLU A 243 0.04 4.91 -17.63
N ARG A 244 0.71 5.58 -18.57
CA ARG A 244 1.98 5.10 -19.12
C ARG A 244 3.06 5.11 -18.04
N VAL A 245 3.81 4.00 -17.95
CA VAL A 245 4.98 3.87 -17.08
C VAL A 245 6.21 3.71 -17.94
N ASP A 246 7.23 4.53 -17.69
CA ASP A 246 8.52 4.40 -18.35
C ASP A 246 9.34 3.26 -17.71
N LEU A 247 9.18 2.06 -18.27
CA LEU A 247 9.88 0.87 -17.81
C LEU A 247 11.39 0.93 -18.09
N PHE A 248 11.82 1.69 -19.11
CA PHE A 248 13.23 1.82 -19.46
C PHE A 248 13.97 2.65 -18.42
N GLU A 249 13.47 3.85 -18.10
CA GLU A 249 14.07 4.68 -17.06
C GLU A 249 13.99 4.00 -15.69
N LYS A 250 12.89 3.30 -15.38
CA LYS A 250 12.79 2.49 -14.16
C LYS A 250 13.87 1.40 -14.06
N GLY A 251 14.15 0.70 -15.16
CA GLY A 251 15.19 -0.32 -15.23
C GLY A 251 16.59 0.27 -15.11
N LYS A 252 16.86 1.38 -15.81
CA LYS A 252 18.14 2.10 -15.77
C LYS A 252 18.43 2.67 -14.39
N SER A 253 17.46 3.33 -13.76
CA SER A 253 17.60 3.84 -12.39
C SER A 253 17.87 2.72 -11.40
N PHE A 254 17.21 1.57 -11.56
CA PHE A 254 17.47 0.39 -10.75
C PHE A 254 18.92 -0.10 -10.85
N LEU A 255 19.46 -0.23 -12.07
CA LEU A 255 20.85 -0.64 -12.28
C LEU A 255 21.85 0.39 -11.71
N MET A 256 21.55 1.68 -11.86
CA MET A 256 22.36 2.75 -11.28
C MET A 256 22.40 2.70 -9.74
N ALA A 257 21.26 2.45 -9.11
CA ALA A 257 21.19 2.26 -7.66
C ALA A 257 22.01 1.06 -7.20
N LYS A 258 21.87 -0.08 -7.90
CA LYS A 258 22.53 -1.33 -7.54
C LYS A 258 24.05 -1.31 -7.71
N PHE A 259 24.54 -0.82 -8.86
CA PHE A 259 25.95 -0.98 -9.25
C PHE A 259 26.79 0.28 -9.03
N PHE A 260 26.15 1.45 -8.91
CA PHE A 260 26.84 2.75 -8.81
C PHE A 260 26.44 3.55 -7.57
N GLY A 261 25.61 2.97 -6.68
CA GLY A 261 25.21 3.60 -5.41
C GLY A 261 24.29 4.82 -5.56
N LYS A 262 23.75 5.08 -6.75
CA LYS A 262 22.90 6.25 -7.01
C LYS A 262 21.48 6.02 -6.49
N LYS A 263 21.14 6.62 -5.34
CA LYS A 263 19.81 6.56 -4.73
C LYS A 263 18.72 7.16 -5.64
N TYR A 264 17.49 6.74 -5.42
CA TYR A 264 16.35 7.31 -6.12
C TYR A 264 16.03 8.71 -5.57
N GLY A 265 15.70 9.65 -6.46
CA GLY A 265 15.16 10.96 -6.09
C GLY A 265 13.69 11.16 -6.52
N GLN A 266 13.10 10.16 -7.19
CA GLN A 266 11.73 10.22 -7.69
C GLN A 266 11.11 8.82 -7.82
N SER A 267 9.78 8.76 -7.95
CA SER A 267 9.03 7.52 -8.19
C SER A 267 8.89 7.23 -9.69
N PHE A 268 8.77 5.95 -10.06
CA PHE A 268 8.61 5.47 -11.44
C PHE A 268 7.33 4.65 -11.62
#